data_AF-D2U0Z5-F1
#
_entry.id   AF-D2U0Z5-F1
#
_cell.length_a   1.000
_cell.length_b   1.000
_cell.length_c   1.000
_cell.angle_alpha   90.00
_cell.angle_beta   90.00
_cell.angle_gamma   90.00
#
_symmetry.space_group_name_H-M   'P 1'
#
loop_
_entity.id
_entity.type
_entity.pdbx_description
1 polymer ?
#
loop_
_entity_poly.entity_id
_entity_poly.type
_entity_poly.pdbx_seq_one_letter_code
_entity_poly.pdbx_strand_id
1 'polypeptide(L)'
;MTNEKMREEFEEWAVKSQGYLKSTLTRCPTSGRYHNRYANRMWTAWQASRENIEVEFPPANYTSTHRAITNIAIGYNEALADVKQLLTEQGFNVK
;
A
#
# COMPACT_ATOMS: atom_id res chain seq x y z
N MET A 1 -2.59 -11.06 -4.31
CA MET A 1 -4.04 -11.25 -4.11
C MET A 1 -4.74 -10.97 -5.43
N THR A 2 -5.68 -11.80 -5.88
CA THR A 2 -6.44 -11.52 -7.11
C THR A 2 -7.42 -10.38 -6.86
N ASN A 3 -7.76 -9.62 -7.91
CA ASN A 3 -8.71 -8.50 -7.82
C ASN A 3 -10.08 -8.96 -7.28
N GLU A 4 -10.50 -10.18 -7.66
CA GLU A 4 -11.75 -10.79 -7.19
C GLU A 4 -11.74 -11.08 -5.68
N LYS A 5 -10.64 -11.62 -5.15
CA LYS A 5 -10.52 -11.89 -3.71
C LYS A 5 -10.50 -10.59 -2.89
N MET A 6 -9.80 -9.56 -3.36
CA MET A 6 -9.80 -8.23 -2.72
C MET A 6 -11.22 -7.63 -2.70
N ARG A 7 -12.01 -7.93 -3.74
CA ARG A 7 -13.39 -7.46 -3.88
C ARG A 7 -14.36 -8.20 -2.97
N GLU A 8 -14.21 -9.51 -2.80
CA GLU A 8 -14.96 -10.29 -1.81
C GLU A 8 -14.71 -9.74 -0.39
N GLU A 9 -13.44 -9.50 -0.02
CA GLU A 9 -13.08 -8.93 1.28
C GLU A 9 -13.68 -7.52 1.50
N PHE A 10 -13.72 -6.70 0.43
CA PHE A 10 -14.40 -5.40 0.48
C PHE A 10 -15.89 -5.55 0.75
N GLU A 11 -16.57 -6.47 0.07
CA GLU A 11 -18.02 -6.65 0.21
C GLU A 11 -18.39 -7.16 1.59
N GLU A 12 -17.64 -8.12 2.13
CA GLU A 12 -17.79 -8.59 3.50
C GLU A 12 -17.58 -7.46 4.51
N TRP A 13 -16.52 -6.67 4.34
CA TRP A 13 -16.27 -5.51 5.19
C TRP A 13 -17.38 -4.46 5.09
N ALA A 14 -17.85 -4.15 3.89
CA ALA A 14 -18.88 -3.14 3.66
C ALA A 14 -20.21 -3.56 4.30
N VAL A 15 -20.58 -4.84 4.19
CA VAL A 15 -21.78 -5.38 4.85
C VAL A 15 -21.62 -5.38 6.37
N LYS A 16 -20.45 -5.73 6.90
CA LYS A 16 -20.20 -5.76 8.35
C LYS A 16 -20.15 -4.36 8.98
N SER A 17 -19.52 -3.41 8.30
CA SER A 17 -19.31 -2.04 8.79
C SER A 17 -20.53 -1.14 8.58
N GLN A 18 -21.29 -1.38 7.50
CA GLN A 18 -22.36 -0.50 7.05
C GLN A 18 -23.52 -1.38 6.52
N GLY A 19 -24.21 -2.10 7.41
CA GLY A 19 -25.20 -3.13 7.04
C GLY A 19 -26.28 -2.71 6.03
N TYR A 20 -26.58 -1.41 5.92
CA TYR A 20 -27.50 -0.87 4.90
C TYR A 20 -26.93 -0.89 3.48
N LEU A 21 -25.61 -1.00 3.30
CA LEU A 21 -24.95 -1.05 1.99
C LEU A 21 -25.12 -2.38 1.28
N LYS A 22 -25.62 -3.44 1.93
CA LYS A 22 -25.80 -4.75 1.29
C LYS A 22 -26.60 -4.67 -0.01
N SER A 23 -27.67 -3.87 -0.06
CA SER A 23 -28.49 -3.67 -1.26
C SER A 23 -27.80 -2.83 -2.34
N THR A 24 -26.72 -2.12 -2.00
CA THR A 24 -25.97 -1.23 -2.90
C THR A 24 -24.78 -1.90 -3.58
N LEU A 25 -24.39 -3.10 -3.12
CA LEU A 25 -23.26 -3.89 -3.64
C LEU A 25 -23.63 -4.75 -4.85
N THR A 26 -24.77 -4.49 -5.50
CA THR A 26 -25.17 -5.21 -6.72
C THR A 26 -24.24 -4.86 -7.88
N ARG A 27 -23.57 -5.87 -8.44
CA ARG A 27 -22.64 -5.73 -9.56
C ARG A 27 -23.36 -5.76 -10.91
N CYS A 28 -22.87 -4.97 -11.87
CA CYS A 28 -23.27 -5.01 -13.26
C CYS A 28 -22.55 -6.19 -13.95
N PRO A 29 -23.27 -7.16 -14.54
CA PRO A 29 -22.67 -8.36 -15.11
C PRO A 29 -21.68 -8.08 -16.25
N THR A 30 -21.91 -7.00 -17.02
CA THR A 30 -21.12 -6.67 -18.20
C THR A 30 -19.89 -5.82 -17.89
N SER A 31 -19.98 -4.91 -16.92
CA SER A 31 -18.88 -3.98 -16.58
C SER A 31 -18.11 -4.39 -15.33
N GLY A 32 -18.64 -5.29 -14.51
CA GLY A 32 -18.07 -5.67 -13.22
C GLY A 32 -18.04 -4.53 -12.18
N ARG A 33 -18.66 -3.39 -12.46
CA ARG A 33 -18.81 -2.25 -11.54
C ARG A 33 -20.07 -2.41 -10.69
N TYR A 34 -20.14 -1.73 -9.56
CA TYR A 34 -21.38 -1.64 -8.80
C TYR A 34 -22.39 -0.74 -9.53
N HIS A 35 -23.69 -1.05 -9.41
CA HIS A 35 -24.74 -0.14 -9.91
C HIS A 35 -24.78 1.17 -9.11
N ASN A 36 -24.41 1.10 -7.83
CA ASN A 36 -24.37 2.27 -6.97
C ASN A 36 -23.03 3.02 -7.09
N ARG A 37 -23.08 4.34 -7.34
CA ARG A 37 -21.88 5.19 -7.44
C ARG A 37 -21.08 5.28 -6.14
N TYR A 38 -21.73 5.26 -4.98
CA TYR A 38 -21.05 5.26 -3.68
C TYR A 38 -20.30 3.96 -3.43
N ALA A 39 -20.90 2.81 -3.77
CA ALA A 39 -20.21 1.53 -3.68
C ALA A 39 -18.95 1.50 -4.56
N ASN A 40 -19.01 2.06 -5.77
CA ASN A 40 -17.81 2.21 -6.61
C ASN A 40 -16.73 3.10 -5.97
N ARG A 41 -17.11 4.24 -5.37
CA ARG A 41 -16.15 5.13 -4.68
C ARG A 41 -15.49 4.45 -3.49
N MET A 42 -16.28 3.75 -2.67
CA MET A 42 -15.78 2.99 -1.53
C MET A 42 -14.85 1.86 -1.98
N TRP A 43 -15.20 1.17 -3.06
CA TRP A 43 -14.35 0.16 -3.67
C TRP A 43 -13.02 0.76 -4.15
N THR A 44 -13.03 1.89 -4.85
CA THR A 44 -11.80 2.57 -5.26
C THR A 44 -10.94 2.98 -4.05
N ALA A 45 -11.55 3.52 -3.00
CA ALA A 45 -10.82 3.85 -1.76
C ALA A 45 -10.25 2.59 -1.07
N TRP A 46 -10.99 1.50 -1.09
CA TRP A 46 -10.54 0.21 -0.56
C TRP A 46 -9.33 -0.34 -1.34
N GLN A 47 -9.39 -0.28 -2.66
CA GLN A 47 -8.26 -0.63 -3.51
C GLN A 47 -7.03 0.22 -3.19
N ALA A 48 -7.18 1.55 -3.15
CA ALA A 48 -6.09 2.46 -2.83
C ALA A 48 -5.49 2.21 -1.43
N SER A 49 -6.32 1.86 -0.44
CA SER A 49 -5.84 1.55 0.91
C SER A 49 -5.00 0.27 1.01
N ARG A 50 -5.05 -0.58 -0.02
CA ARG A 50 -4.35 -1.87 -0.12
C ARG A 50 -3.39 -1.90 -1.29
N GLU A 51 -3.29 -0.80 -2.02
CA GLU A 51 -2.28 -0.66 -3.06
C GLU A 51 -0.95 -0.59 -2.34
N ASN A 52 -0.03 -1.44 -2.78
CA ASN A 52 1.26 -1.54 -2.14
C ASN A 52 2.05 -0.28 -2.52
N ILE A 53 2.36 0.56 -1.53
CA ILE A 53 3.18 1.75 -1.77
C ILE A 53 4.62 1.27 -1.89
N GLU A 54 5.17 1.38 -3.09
CA GLU A 54 6.56 1.09 -3.37
C GLU A 54 7.41 2.33 -3.13
N VAL A 55 8.46 2.18 -2.30
CA VAL A 55 9.41 3.26 -2.01
C VAL A 55 10.78 2.86 -2.53
N GLU A 56 11.31 3.66 -3.47
CA GLU A 56 12.66 3.49 -4.02
C GLU A 56 13.68 4.26 -3.18
N PHE A 57 14.72 3.57 -2.73
CA PHE A 57 15.82 4.21 -2.00
C PHE A 57 17.04 4.46 -2.89
N PRO A 58 17.83 5.50 -2.59
CA PRO A 58 19.15 5.64 -3.18
C PRO A 58 20.04 4.45 -2.78
N PRO A 59 21.11 4.17 -3.56
CA PRO A 59 21.97 3.01 -3.31
C PRO A 59 22.60 3.09 -1.92
N ALA A 60 22.36 2.04 -1.13
CA ALA A 60 23.18 1.78 0.06
C ALA A 60 24.59 1.40 -0.41
N ASN A 61 25.61 1.71 0.37
CA ASN A 61 27.05 1.51 0.08
C ASN A 61 27.76 2.74 -0.50
N TYR A 62 27.40 3.95 -0.06
CA TYR A 62 28.34 5.04 -0.19
C TYR A 62 29.61 4.65 0.59
N THR A 63 30.76 4.59 -0.09
CA THR A 63 32.04 4.22 0.51
C THR A 63 33.10 5.25 0.12
N SER A 64 33.94 5.64 1.07
CA SER A 64 35.07 6.53 0.83
C SER A 64 36.25 6.13 1.70
N THR A 65 37.44 6.17 1.12
CA THR A 65 38.72 5.87 1.76
C THR A 65 39.27 7.04 2.58
N HIS A 66 38.66 8.23 2.47
CA HIS A 66 39.06 9.40 3.24
C HIS A 66 38.34 9.45 4.59
N ARG A 67 39.06 9.40 5.72
CA ARG A 67 38.51 9.23 7.08
C ARG A 67 37.34 10.16 7.43
N ALA A 68 37.41 11.44 7.04
CA ALA A 68 36.32 12.40 7.27
C ALA A 68 35.04 12.06 6.47
N ILE A 69 35.21 11.51 5.27
CA ILE A 69 34.11 11.09 4.40
C ILE A 69 33.60 9.70 4.83
N THR A 70 34.45 8.86 5.42
CA THR A 70 34.07 7.55 5.98
C THR A 70 33.00 7.69 7.07
N ASN A 71 33.13 8.65 7.99
CA ASN A 71 32.11 8.86 9.02
C ASN A 71 30.76 9.35 8.43
N ILE A 72 30.82 10.21 7.41
CA ILE A 72 29.62 10.67 6.68
C ILE A 72 28.97 9.49 5.93
N ALA A 73 29.78 8.64 5.30
CA ALA A 73 29.34 7.45 4.61
C ALA A 73 28.64 6.45 5.54
N ILE A 74 29.21 6.22 6.73
CA ILE A 74 28.61 5.37 7.77
C ILE A 74 27.26 5.96 8.20
N GLY A 75 27.20 7.23 8.59
CA GLY A 75 25.96 7.86 9.04
C GLY A 75 24.86 7.89 7.96
N TYR A 76 25.24 8.07 6.69
CA TYR A 76 24.30 7.98 5.57
C TYR A 76 23.71 6.56 5.43
N ASN A 77 24.56 5.53 5.47
CA ASN A 77 24.11 4.14 5.34
C ASN A 77 23.26 3.70 6.55
N GLU A 78 23.61 4.13 7.76
CA GLU A 78 22.82 3.89 8.99
C GLU A 78 21.44 4.54 8.88
N ALA A 79 21.37 5.83 8.52
CA ALA A 79 20.10 6.52 8.34
C ALA A 79 19.22 5.88 7.26
N LEU A 80 19.81 5.43 6.14
CA LEU A 80 19.07 4.68 5.13
C LEU A 80 18.52 3.35 5.69
N ALA A 81 19.33 2.61 6.46
CA ALA A 81 18.90 1.36 7.06
C ALA A 81 17.73 1.56 8.03
N ASP A 82 17.81 2.58 8.89
CA ASP A 82 16.76 2.91 9.86
C ASP A 82 15.44 3.25 9.16
N VAL A 83 15.47 4.07 8.11
CA VAL A 83 14.25 4.45 7.38
C VAL A 83 13.68 3.25 6.61
N LYS A 84 14.53 2.40 6.00
CA LYS A 84 14.08 1.17 5.33
C LYS A 84 13.39 0.23 6.31
N GLN A 85 13.94 0.06 7.51
CA GLN A 85 13.35 -0.76 8.56
C GLN A 85 12.00 -0.19 9.00
N LEU A 86 11.93 1.10 9.32
CA LEU A 86 10.69 1.75 9.76
C LEU A 86 9.54 1.60 8.75
N LEU A 87 9.83 1.80 7.46
CA LEU A 87 8.83 1.64 6.40
C LEU A 87 8.38 0.19 6.24
N THR A 88 9.31 -0.76 6.36
CA THR A 88 8.99 -2.19 6.32
C THR A 88 8.09 -2.60 7.50
N GLU A 89 8.37 -2.08 8.71
CA GLU A 89 7.54 -2.30 9.91
C GLU A 89 6.13 -1.74 9.76
N GLN A 90 5.97 -0.64 9.01
CA GLN A 90 4.66 -0.06 8.69
C GLN A 90 3.95 -0.76 7.52
N GLY A 91 4.56 -1.80 6.93
CA GLY A 91 3.96 -2.61 5.87
C GLY A 91 4.14 -2.05 4.45
N PHE A 92 5.07 -1.12 4.25
CA PHE A 92 5.44 -0.63 2.92
C PHE A 92 6.39 -1.60 2.22
N ASN A 93 6.27 -1.71 0.90
CA ASN A 93 7.26 -2.40 0.08
C ASN A 93 8.42 -1.46 -0.22
N VAL A 94 9.61 -1.81 0.27
CA VAL A 94 10.84 -1.03 0.07
C VAL A 94 11.72 -1.70 -0.99
N LYS A 95 12.19 -0.94 -1.98
CA LYS A 95 13.13 -1.38 -3.03
C LYS A 95 14.50 -0.70 -2.86
#